data_AF-D4XPD2-F1
#
_entry.id   AF-D4XPD2-F1
#
_cell.length_a   1.000
_cell.length_b   1.000
_cell.length_c   1.000
_cell.angle_alpha   90.00
_cell.angle_beta   90.00
_cell.angle_gamma   90.00
#
_symmetry.space_group_name_H-M   'P 1'
#
loop_
_entity.id
_entity.type
_entity.pdbx_description
1 polymer ?
#
loop_
_entity_poly.entity_id
_entity_poly.type
_entity_poly.pdbx_seq_one_letter_code
_entity_poly.pdbx_strand_id
1 'polypeptide(L)'
;MSEVKTDLKFLNTYLPSAQSTNVDTPVYRYTQIFNKENDQFKTSYRLEFDFDMDANTFYRLEADYDTLINATPNSVKLKEFEKSGQSISLKKEFQCSQNNNPCANIINSINMKTGQAKLDFNNQLLTKSSWADGQINTITLAGTIEGFLTEAPTKVQLPSSQSHTLNVSALPSKLDQESSLSTQYKQLSFTNHNQANFQLEELSIGIQNNQVRYVSLIPSNAILFPFSCGFYDPKCTNGVYNSNDYSVIFNNTKLHSMMFGYIYLYGSTGL
;
A
#
# COMPACT_ATOMS: atom_id res chain seq x y z
N MET A 1 11.93 6.11 -32.56
CA MET A 1 12.03 5.45 -31.24
C MET A 1 10.62 5.24 -30.75
N SER A 2 10.14 4.00 -30.62
CA SER A 2 8.77 3.76 -30.11
C SER A 2 8.79 3.85 -28.58
N GLU A 3 8.11 4.85 -28.03
CA GLU A 3 7.74 4.88 -26.61
C GLU A 3 6.89 3.64 -26.32
N VAL A 4 7.46 2.65 -25.63
CA VAL A 4 6.68 1.58 -25.02
C VAL A 4 6.14 2.14 -23.71
N LYS A 5 5.04 2.91 -23.79
CA LYS A 5 4.26 3.32 -22.63
C LYS A 5 3.65 2.07 -22.01
N THR A 6 4.02 1.80 -20.76
CA THR A 6 3.43 0.69 -20.01
C THR A 6 2.19 1.24 -19.32
N ASP A 7 1.04 1.13 -19.98
CA ASP A 7 -0.25 1.45 -19.38
C ASP A 7 -0.51 0.44 -18.26
N LEU A 8 -0.53 0.89 -17.01
CA LEU A 8 -1.12 0.11 -15.94
C LEU A 8 -2.59 -0.12 -16.29
N LYS A 9 -2.92 -1.33 -16.76
CA LYS A 9 -4.30 -1.74 -17.03
C LYS A 9 -4.98 -2.07 -15.70
N PHE A 10 -5.41 -1.04 -14.99
CA PHE A 10 -6.31 -1.22 -13.87
C PHE A 10 -7.64 -1.75 -14.38
N LEU A 11 -7.97 -2.97 -13.96
CA LEU A 11 -9.20 -3.63 -14.38
C LEU A 11 -10.41 -2.96 -13.72
N ASN A 12 -11.41 -2.61 -14.53
CA ASN A 12 -12.68 -2.05 -14.07
C ASN A 12 -13.57 -3.12 -13.39
N THR A 13 -13.18 -4.39 -13.49
CA THR A 13 -13.78 -5.50 -12.74
C THR A 13 -13.17 -5.57 -11.34
N TYR A 14 -13.99 -5.87 -10.33
CA TYR A 14 -13.49 -6.39 -9.06
C TYR A 14 -12.67 -7.63 -9.37
N LEU A 15 -11.35 -7.48 -9.47
CA LEU A 15 -10.47 -8.62 -9.34
C LEU A 15 -10.78 -9.18 -7.96
N PRO A 16 -11.21 -10.45 -7.85
CA PRO A 16 -11.04 -11.12 -6.60
C PRO A 16 -9.54 -10.96 -6.30
N SER A 17 -9.19 -10.24 -5.23
CA SER A 17 -8.04 -10.75 -4.47
C SER A 17 -8.35 -12.23 -4.35
N ALA A 18 -7.48 -13.12 -4.80
CA ALA A 18 -7.70 -14.54 -4.67
C ALA A 18 -7.99 -14.82 -3.18
N GLN A 19 -9.25 -14.71 -2.78
CA GLN A 19 -9.75 -15.01 -1.47
C GLN A 19 -9.77 -16.50 -1.56
N SER A 20 -8.65 -17.10 -1.15
CA SER A 20 -8.59 -18.53 -1.07
C SER A 20 -9.71 -18.96 -0.14
N THR A 21 -10.72 -19.60 -0.72
CA THR A 21 -11.73 -20.34 0.03
C THR A 21 -11.16 -21.67 0.56
N ASN A 22 -9.87 -21.92 0.35
CA ASN A 22 -9.11 -23.03 0.92
C ASN A 22 -8.08 -22.51 1.93
N VAL A 23 -8.09 -23.12 3.11
CA VAL A 23 -7.14 -22.85 4.21
C VAL A 23 -5.68 -23.10 3.78
N ASP A 24 -5.44 -23.79 2.66
CA ASP A 24 -4.12 -24.23 2.20
C ASP A 24 -3.39 -23.27 1.22
N THR A 25 -4.01 -22.19 0.73
CA THR A 25 -3.33 -21.26 -0.20
C THR A 25 -3.38 -19.82 0.31
N PRO A 26 -2.23 -19.17 0.56
CA PRO A 26 -2.22 -17.81 1.09
C PRO A 26 -2.70 -16.79 0.04
N VAL A 27 -3.33 -15.72 0.51
CA VAL A 27 -3.64 -14.55 -0.32
C VAL A 27 -2.35 -13.78 -0.56
N TYR A 28 -1.85 -13.87 -1.80
CA TYR A 28 -0.61 -13.24 -2.22
C TYR A 28 -0.84 -11.84 -2.80
N ARG A 29 -0.01 -10.87 -2.39
CA ARG A 29 0.05 -9.52 -2.96
C ARG A 29 1.48 -9.16 -3.32
N TYR A 30 1.60 -8.48 -4.45
CA TYR A 30 2.84 -7.88 -4.94
C TYR A 30 2.69 -6.37 -4.97
N THR A 31 3.61 -5.64 -4.35
CA THR A 31 3.61 -4.18 -4.33
C THR A 31 4.92 -3.61 -4.85
N GLN A 32 4.85 -2.67 -5.78
CA GLN A 32 5.95 -1.78 -6.17
C GLN A 32 5.81 -0.46 -5.42
N ILE A 33 6.88 -0.02 -4.75
CA ILE A 33 6.89 1.19 -3.94
C ILE A 33 7.96 2.13 -4.51
N PHE A 34 7.61 3.39 -4.74
CA PHE A 34 8.48 4.45 -5.21
C PHE A 34 8.56 5.52 -4.13
N ASN A 35 9.68 5.58 -3.42
CA ASN A 35 9.93 6.59 -2.38
C ASN A 35 10.75 7.74 -2.95
N LYS A 36 10.30 8.99 -2.73
CA LYS A 36 11.04 10.17 -3.17
C LYS A 36 12.15 10.48 -2.17
N GLU A 37 13.40 10.31 -2.59
CA GLU A 37 14.63 10.61 -1.84
C GLU A 37 15.48 11.57 -2.69
N ASN A 38 15.87 12.74 -2.16
CA ASN A 38 16.68 13.74 -2.87
C ASN A 38 16.14 14.08 -4.28
N ASP A 39 14.84 14.35 -4.38
CA ASP A 39 14.11 14.64 -5.62
C ASP A 39 14.07 13.53 -6.69
N GLN A 40 14.50 12.31 -6.34
CA GLN A 40 14.42 11.14 -7.22
C GLN A 40 13.62 10.02 -6.57
N PHE A 41 12.90 9.24 -7.38
CA PHE A 41 12.19 8.07 -6.88
C PHE A 41 13.11 6.86 -6.83
N LYS A 42 13.27 6.29 -5.63
CA LYS A 42 13.88 4.99 -5.41
C LYS A 42 12.79 3.92 -5.36
N THR A 43 12.93 2.90 -6.20
CA THR A 43 11.98 1.78 -6.26
C THR A 43 12.38 0.68 -5.29
N SER A 44 11.44 0.23 -4.47
CA SER A 44 11.50 -0.99 -3.67
C SER A 44 10.26 -1.85 -3.91
N TYR A 45 10.23 -3.06 -3.36
CA TYR A 45 9.14 -4.01 -3.56
C TYR A 45 8.74 -4.67 -2.25
N ARG A 46 7.47 -5.06 -2.15
CA ARG A 46 6.95 -5.85 -1.04
C ARG A 46 6.12 -7.02 -1.56
N LEU A 47 6.34 -8.19 -0.96
CA LEU A 47 5.46 -9.34 -1.08
C LEU A 47 4.70 -9.52 0.23
N GLU A 48 3.40 -9.76 0.15
CA GLU A 48 2.58 -10.09 1.31
C GLU A 48 1.86 -11.42 1.06
N PHE A 49 1.86 -12.28 2.08
CA PHE A 49 1.11 -13.54 2.08
C PHE A 49 0.23 -13.56 3.33
N ASP A 50 -1.09 -13.53 3.14
CA ASP A 50 -2.05 -13.68 4.24
C ASP A 50 -2.57 -15.11 4.28
N PHE A 51 -2.59 -15.72 5.45
CA PHE A 51 -3.14 -17.06 5.64
C PHE A 51 -3.85 -17.16 6.99
N ASP A 52 -5.01 -17.78 6.97
CA ASP A 52 -5.80 -18.03 8.16
C ASP A 52 -5.27 -19.28 8.87
N MET A 53 -4.96 -19.14 10.15
CA MET A 53 -4.60 -20.29 10.98
C MET A 53 -5.85 -20.96 11.55
N ASP A 54 -6.81 -20.12 11.95
CA ASP A 54 -8.13 -20.54 12.43
C ASP A 54 -9.16 -19.43 12.20
N ALA A 55 -10.39 -19.62 12.70
CA ALA A 55 -11.48 -18.66 12.52
C ALA A 55 -11.19 -17.26 13.12
N ASN A 56 -10.34 -17.19 14.16
CA ASN A 56 -10.08 -15.99 14.94
C ASN A 56 -8.65 -15.46 14.75
N THR A 57 -7.79 -16.17 14.03
CA THR A 57 -6.36 -15.80 13.89
C THR A 57 -5.96 -15.85 12.42
N PHE A 58 -5.36 -14.76 11.93
CA PHE A 58 -4.64 -14.80 10.65
C PHE A 58 -3.22 -14.27 10.81
N TYR A 59 -2.35 -14.77 9.94
CA TYR A 59 -0.97 -14.33 9.83
C TYR A 59 -0.76 -13.57 8.54
N ARG A 60 0.12 -12.58 8.58
CA ARG A 60 0.69 -11.94 7.39
C ARG A 60 2.20 -12.09 7.42
N LEU A 61 2.74 -12.65 6.34
CA LEU A 61 4.16 -12.64 6.07
C LEU A 61 4.47 -11.55 5.05
N GLU A 62 5.29 -10.57 5.42
CA GLU A 62 5.75 -9.50 4.55
C GLU A 62 7.24 -9.69 4.23
N ALA A 63 7.62 -9.67 2.97
CA ALA A 63 9.02 -9.64 2.54
C ALA A 63 9.29 -8.37 1.74
N ASP A 64 10.15 -7.50 2.25
CA ASP A 64 10.54 -6.24 1.64
C ASP A 64 11.89 -6.38 0.92
N TYR A 65 11.98 -5.81 -0.28
CA TYR A 65 13.15 -5.85 -1.16
C TYR A 65 13.53 -4.43 -1.57
N ASP A 66 14.80 -4.07 -1.41
CA ASP A 66 15.23 -2.70 -1.69
C ASP A 66 15.27 -2.35 -3.18
N THR A 67 15.83 -3.21 -4.03
CA THR A 67 16.03 -2.90 -5.46
C THR A 67 15.79 -4.06 -6.42
N LEU A 68 15.98 -5.30 -5.99
CA LEU A 68 15.81 -6.48 -6.84
C LEU A 68 14.90 -7.50 -6.14
N ILE A 69 13.75 -7.79 -6.76
CA ILE A 69 12.71 -8.68 -6.21
C ILE A 69 13.19 -10.14 -6.00
N ASN A 70 14.21 -10.58 -6.75
CA ASN A 70 14.79 -11.93 -6.63
C ASN A 70 16.09 -11.97 -5.81
N ALA A 71 16.49 -10.86 -5.16
CA ALA A 71 17.59 -10.87 -4.21
C ALA A 71 17.14 -11.42 -2.85
N THR A 72 18.05 -11.54 -1.89
CA THR A 72 17.69 -11.75 -0.49
C THR A 72 16.83 -10.57 0.00
N PRO A 73 15.73 -10.79 0.75
CA PRO A 73 14.90 -9.69 1.23
C PRO A 73 15.69 -8.82 2.20
N ASN A 74 15.46 -7.50 2.16
CA ASN A 74 16.03 -6.57 3.12
C ASN A 74 15.44 -6.78 4.52
N SER A 75 14.14 -7.07 4.58
CA SER A 75 13.46 -7.50 5.80
C SER A 75 12.36 -8.53 5.51
N VAL A 76 12.11 -9.39 6.49
CA VAL A 76 10.92 -10.24 6.53
C VAL A 76 10.22 -10.02 7.86
N LYS A 77 8.89 -9.88 7.84
CA LYS A 77 8.05 -9.73 9.03
C LYS A 77 6.97 -10.79 9.03
N LEU A 78 6.77 -11.46 10.15
CA LEU A 78 5.58 -12.27 10.42
C LEU A 78 4.74 -11.56 11.47
N LYS A 79 3.51 -11.22 11.10
CA LYS A 79 2.53 -10.56 11.96
C LYS A 79 1.39 -11.52 12.27
N GLU A 80 1.05 -11.66 13.54
CA GLU A 80 -0.14 -12.38 14.02
C GLU A 80 -1.24 -11.36 14.32
N PHE A 81 -2.43 -11.58 13.79
CA PHE A 81 -3.59 -10.76 14.03
C PHE A 81 -4.72 -11.58 14.66
N GLU A 82 -5.42 -10.96 15.60
CA GLU A 82 -6.65 -11.47 16.19
C GLU A 82 -7.85 -10.86 15.48
N LYS A 83 -8.84 -11.69 15.15
CA LYS A 83 -10.13 -11.33 14.58
C LYS A 83 -11.20 -11.40 15.67
N SER A 84 -11.88 -10.29 15.92
CA SER A 84 -13.01 -10.22 16.85
C SER A 84 -14.18 -9.51 16.16
N GLY A 85 -15.11 -10.29 15.63
CA GLY A 85 -16.20 -9.78 14.79
C GLY A 85 -15.65 -9.12 13.51
N GLN A 86 -15.89 -7.81 13.36
CA GLN A 86 -15.36 -7.01 12.24
C GLN A 86 -14.00 -6.38 12.54
N SER A 87 -13.50 -6.49 13.77
CA SER A 87 -12.24 -5.88 14.18
C SER A 87 -11.07 -6.84 13.96
N ILE A 88 -9.97 -6.28 13.46
CA ILE A 88 -8.68 -6.96 13.30
C ILE A 88 -7.65 -6.16 14.11
N SER A 89 -6.95 -6.84 15.02
CA SER A 89 -5.90 -6.21 15.85
C SER A 89 -4.59 -6.98 15.77
N LEU A 90 -3.48 -6.25 15.61
CA LEU A 90 -2.14 -6.83 15.67
C LEU A 90 -1.86 -7.35 17.08
N LYS A 91 -1.48 -8.63 17.18
CA LYS A 91 -1.20 -9.30 18.45
C LYS A 91 0.30 -9.48 18.68
N LYS A 92 1.03 -9.91 17.65
CA LYS A 92 2.49 -10.13 17.71
C LYS A 92 3.15 -9.83 16.37
N GLU A 93 4.41 -9.42 16.43
CA GLU A 93 5.25 -9.25 15.25
C GLU A 93 6.68 -9.77 15.52
N PHE A 94 7.18 -10.56 14.58
CA PHE A 94 8.57 -11.03 14.53
C PHE A 94 9.19 -10.62 13.20
N GLN A 95 10.48 -10.31 13.19
CA GLN A 95 11.17 -9.84 12.00
C GLN A 95 12.64 -10.28 11.92
N CYS A 96 13.15 -10.32 10.70
CA CYS A 96 14.57 -10.23 10.37
C CYS A 96 14.79 -8.97 9.54
N SER A 97 15.98 -8.38 9.63
CA SER A 97 16.40 -7.25 8.82
C SER A 97 17.92 -7.20 8.71
N GLN A 98 18.46 -6.64 7.64
CA GLN A 98 19.92 -6.52 7.45
C GLN A 98 20.64 -5.90 8.65
N ASN A 99 20.02 -4.95 9.34
CA ASN A 99 20.67 -4.16 10.39
C ASN A 99 20.62 -4.77 11.80
N ASN A 100 19.74 -5.76 12.07
CA ASN A 100 19.55 -6.28 13.43
C ASN A 100 19.73 -7.80 13.50
N ASN A 101 19.06 -8.53 12.61
CA ASN A 101 19.14 -9.98 12.48
C ASN A 101 18.97 -10.32 10.98
N PRO A 102 20.07 -10.56 10.25
CA PRO A 102 20.01 -10.70 8.79
C PRO A 102 19.06 -11.81 8.31
N CYS A 103 18.34 -11.52 7.24
CA CYS A 103 17.47 -12.47 6.54
C CYS A 103 18.28 -13.44 5.67
N ALA A 104 19.18 -14.23 6.27
CA ALA A 104 20.21 -14.98 5.55
C ALA A 104 19.76 -16.32 4.93
N ASN A 105 18.74 -16.97 5.50
CA ASN A 105 18.38 -18.35 5.16
C ASN A 105 17.05 -18.43 4.38
N ILE A 106 16.91 -17.57 3.38
CA ILE A 106 15.70 -17.48 2.57
C ILE A 106 16.08 -17.60 1.10
N ILE A 107 15.45 -18.56 0.41
CA ILE A 107 15.59 -18.74 -1.04
C ILE A 107 14.31 -18.21 -1.70
N ASN A 108 14.47 -17.25 -2.61
CA ASN A 108 13.35 -16.59 -3.29
C ASN A 108 13.27 -17.04 -4.74
N SER A 109 12.06 -17.31 -5.21
CA SER A 109 11.76 -17.54 -6.61
C SER A 109 10.50 -16.77 -7.01
N ILE A 110 10.69 -15.58 -7.60
CA ILE A 110 9.58 -14.75 -8.08
C ILE A 110 9.64 -14.66 -9.60
N ASN A 111 8.59 -15.18 -10.23
CA ASN A 111 8.41 -15.15 -11.67
C ASN A 111 7.45 -14.02 -12.05
N MET A 112 8.05 -12.88 -12.40
CA MET A 112 7.32 -11.69 -12.84
C MET A 112 6.50 -11.89 -14.14
N LYS A 113 6.73 -12.97 -14.90
CA LYS A 113 5.96 -13.28 -16.12
C LYS A 113 4.70 -14.10 -15.84
N THR A 114 4.68 -14.87 -14.75
CA THR A 114 3.53 -15.73 -14.39
C THR A 114 2.79 -15.23 -13.16
N GLY A 115 3.42 -14.34 -12.37
CA GLY A 115 2.88 -13.90 -11.08
C GLY A 115 3.02 -14.94 -9.98
N GLN A 116 3.85 -15.97 -10.18
CA GLN A 116 4.20 -16.93 -9.13
C GLN A 116 5.29 -16.34 -8.23
N ALA A 117 5.13 -16.50 -6.92
CA ALA A 117 6.16 -16.25 -5.93
C ALA A 117 6.27 -17.43 -4.97
N LYS A 118 7.51 -17.78 -4.62
CA LYS A 118 7.86 -18.80 -3.64
C LYS A 118 8.98 -18.28 -2.75
N LEU A 119 8.78 -18.38 -1.44
CA LEU A 119 9.82 -18.14 -0.44
C LEU A 119 10.05 -19.44 0.34
N ASP A 120 11.29 -19.92 0.36
CA ASP A 120 11.71 -21.10 1.10
C ASP A 120 12.59 -20.69 2.28
N PHE A 121 12.16 -21.04 3.48
CA PHE A 121 12.79 -20.71 4.75
C PHE A 121 13.57 -21.93 5.25
N ASN A 122 14.89 -21.80 5.33
CA ASN A 122 15.75 -22.83 5.91
C ASN A 122 16.14 -22.45 7.34
N ASN A 123 15.21 -22.64 8.27
CA ASN A 123 15.39 -22.26 9.68
C ASN A 123 15.76 -20.78 9.85
N GLN A 124 15.00 -19.91 9.19
CA GLN A 124 15.17 -18.47 9.34
C GLN A 124 14.71 -18.03 10.73
N LEU A 125 15.65 -17.55 11.53
CA LEU A 125 15.35 -16.95 12.82
C LEU A 125 14.70 -15.58 12.64
N LEU A 126 13.58 -15.34 13.30
CA LEU A 126 12.96 -14.02 13.43
C LEU A 126 12.99 -13.59 14.91
N THR A 127 13.26 -12.30 15.13
CA THR A 127 13.28 -11.69 16.46
C THR A 127 12.09 -10.76 16.63
N LYS A 128 11.56 -10.66 17.84
CA LYS A 128 10.41 -9.82 18.15
C LYS A 128 10.68 -8.34 17.83
N SER A 129 9.76 -7.65 17.15
CA SER A 129 9.99 -6.27 16.70
C SER A 129 9.67 -5.19 17.76
N SER A 130 8.63 -5.36 18.59
CA SER A 130 8.40 -4.72 19.93
C SER A 130 6.90 -4.84 20.39
N TRP A 131 6.59 -4.53 21.66
CA TRP A 131 5.23 -4.37 22.27
C TRP A 131 4.21 -5.52 22.18
N ALA A 132 4.55 -6.71 22.68
CA ALA A 132 3.53 -7.72 23.03
C ALA A 132 3.93 -8.42 24.33
N ASP A 133 3.01 -8.54 25.28
CA ASP A 133 3.26 -9.24 26.54
C ASP A 133 3.56 -10.73 26.25
N GLY A 134 4.66 -11.28 26.78
CA GLY A 134 4.97 -12.71 26.65
C GLY A 134 6.47 -13.11 26.63
N GLN A 135 6.72 -14.37 27.02
CA GLN A 135 8.03 -14.99 27.25
C GLN A 135 8.85 -15.32 25.99
N ILE A 136 8.24 -15.37 24.80
CA ILE A 136 8.91 -15.78 23.55
C ILE A 136 9.43 -14.55 22.80
N ASN A 137 10.75 -14.47 22.63
CA ASN A 137 11.42 -13.34 21.96
C ASN A 137 11.84 -13.63 20.51
N THR A 138 11.79 -14.90 20.11
CA THR A 138 12.25 -15.36 18.80
C THR A 138 11.39 -16.51 18.31
N ILE A 139 11.25 -16.63 17.00
CA ILE A 139 10.67 -17.81 16.34
C ILE A 139 11.57 -18.22 15.17
N THR A 140 11.43 -19.46 14.73
CA THR A 140 12.14 -19.97 13.55
C THR A 140 11.13 -20.34 12.48
N LEU A 141 11.27 -19.78 11.29
CA LEU A 141 10.53 -20.19 10.10
C LEU A 141 11.27 -21.31 9.38
N ALA A 142 10.57 -22.40 9.11
CA ALA A 142 11.06 -23.51 8.31
C ALA A 142 9.97 -23.97 7.34
N GLY A 143 10.36 -24.26 6.10
CA GLY A 143 9.44 -24.69 5.05
C GLY A 143 9.18 -23.60 4.02
N THR A 144 8.15 -23.78 3.22
CA THR A 144 7.90 -22.96 2.03
C THR A 144 6.54 -22.29 2.09
N ILE A 145 6.48 -21.04 1.61
CA ILE A 145 5.23 -20.37 1.27
C ILE A 145 5.21 -20.04 -0.23
N GLU A 146 4.07 -20.29 -0.87
CA GLU A 146 3.87 -20.06 -2.30
C GLU A 146 2.60 -19.26 -2.55
N GLY A 147 2.61 -18.43 -3.57
CA GLY A 147 1.49 -17.60 -3.98
C GLY A 147 1.47 -17.38 -5.48
N PHE A 148 0.28 -17.21 -6.02
CA PHE A 148 0.04 -16.95 -7.43
C PHE A 148 -0.89 -15.75 -7.57
N LEU A 149 -0.46 -14.74 -8.33
CA LEU A 149 -1.37 -13.70 -8.78
C LEU A 149 -2.24 -14.24 -9.92
N THR A 150 -3.49 -13.78 -9.96
CA THR A 150 -4.40 -14.03 -11.08
C THR A 150 -3.80 -13.55 -12.41
N GLU A 151 -2.99 -12.48 -12.36
CA GLU A 151 -2.31 -11.90 -13.50
C GLU A 151 -0.86 -11.54 -13.13
N ALA A 152 0.05 -11.77 -14.07
CA ALA A 152 1.47 -11.46 -13.90
C ALA A 152 1.69 -9.97 -13.60
N PRO A 153 2.54 -9.58 -12.63
CA PRO A 153 2.69 -8.18 -12.24
C PRO A 153 3.17 -7.29 -13.39
N THR A 154 2.62 -6.07 -13.44
CA THR A 154 3.03 -5.08 -14.45
C THR A 154 4.19 -4.26 -13.94
N LYS A 155 5.24 -4.06 -14.75
CA LYS A 155 6.33 -3.13 -14.39
C LYS A 155 5.82 -1.69 -14.49
N VAL A 156 5.84 -0.96 -13.38
CA VAL A 156 5.40 0.44 -13.35
C VAL A 156 6.53 1.34 -13.85
N GLN A 157 6.20 2.26 -14.75
CA GLN A 157 7.08 3.35 -15.17
C GLN A 157 6.46 4.67 -14.73
N LEU A 158 7.25 5.51 -14.07
CA LEU A 158 6.82 6.83 -13.63
C LEU A 158 7.03 7.86 -14.76
N PRO A 159 6.00 8.63 -15.14
CA PRO A 159 6.14 9.74 -16.07
C PRO A 159 6.90 10.91 -15.42
N SER A 160 7.21 11.91 -16.23
CA SER A 160 7.87 13.13 -15.76
C SER A 160 6.88 14.01 -15.01
N SER A 161 7.34 14.62 -13.92
CA SER A 161 6.52 15.51 -13.10
C SER A 161 6.02 16.74 -13.87
N GLN A 162 4.75 17.07 -13.70
CA GLN A 162 4.01 18.20 -14.24
C GLN A 162 3.59 19.12 -13.10
N SER A 163 3.30 20.37 -13.45
CA SER A 163 2.84 21.35 -12.47
C SER A 163 1.37 21.10 -12.15
N HIS A 164 1.08 20.95 -10.86
CA HIS A 164 -0.26 20.74 -10.34
C HIS A 164 -0.56 21.72 -9.21
N THR A 165 -1.83 22.10 -9.09
CA THR A 165 -2.33 22.93 -7.99
C THR A 165 -3.46 22.20 -7.30
N LEU A 166 -3.37 22.07 -5.98
CA LEU A 166 -4.39 21.49 -5.13
C LEU A 166 -4.69 22.46 -4.00
N ASN A 167 -5.97 22.75 -3.80
CA ASN A 167 -6.46 23.69 -2.81
C ASN A 167 -7.52 23.07 -1.92
N VAL A 168 -7.67 23.63 -0.72
CA VAL A 168 -8.72 23.30 0.25
C VAL A 168 -9.60 24.52 0.54
N SER A 169 -10.87 24.26 0.87
CA SER A 169 -11.83 25.28 1.29
C SER A 169 -12.83 24.70 2.30
N ALA A 170 -13.32 25.49 3.27
CA ALA A 170 -14.44 25.12 4.12
C ALA A 170 -15.80 25.19 3.40
N LEU A 171 -15.89 25.87 2.25
CA LEU A 171 -17.12 26.03 1.48
C LEU A 171 -17.02 25.32 0.10
N PRO A 172 -18.15 24.90 -0.49
CA PRO A 172 -18.20 24.29 -1.81
C PRO A 172 -18.06 25.36 -2.92
N SER A 173 -17.02 26.21 -2.84
CA SER A 173 -16.77 27.32 -3.74
C SER A 173 -15.28 27.43 -4.07
N LYS A 174 -14.94 27.56 -5.36
CA LYS A 174 -13.55 27.79 -5.83
C LYS A 174 -13.02 29.18 -5.46
N LEU A 175 -13.90 30.09 -5.04
CA LEU A 175 -13.59 31.48 -4.70
C LEU A 175 -13.11 31.62 -3.25
N ASP A 176 -13.42 30.64 -2.40
CA ASP A 176 -13.07 30.62 -0.98
C ASP A 176 -11.86 29.72 -0.72
N GLN A 177 -10.80 29.87 -1.53
CA GLN A 177 -9.55 29.11 -1.32
C GLN A 177 -8.93 29.52 0.02
N GLU A 178 -8.83 28.57 0.94
CA GLU A 178 -8.26 28.82 2.26
C GLU A 178 -6.76 28.59 2.26
N SER A 179 -6.30 27.53 1.59
CA SER A 179 -4.87 27.25 1.43
C SER A 179 -4.58 26.34 0.25
N SER A 180 -3.33 26.38 -0.20
CA SER A 180 -2.77 25.46 -1.18
C SER A 180 -2.03 24.33 -0.48
N LEU A 181 -2.26 23.11 -0.96
CA LEU A 181 -1.60 21.90 -0.50
C LEU A 181 -0.41 21.57 -1.39
N SER A 182 0.60 20.92 -0.82
CA SER A 182 1.69 20.32 -1.58
C SER A 182 1.11 19.29 -2.56
N THR A 183 1.49 19.37 -3.84
CA THR A 183 1.06 18.44 -4.90
C THR A 183 2.11 17.38 -5.22
N GLN A 184 3.25 17.42 -4.53
CA GLN A 184 4.41 16.57 -4.78
C GLN A 184 4.26 15.23 -4.06
N TYR A 185 4.31 14.13 -4.81
CA TYR A 185 4.34 12.80 -4.22
C TYR A 185 5.64 12.54 -3.45
N LYS A 186 5.50 12.07 -2.21
CA LYS A 186 6.57 11.54 -1.37
C LYS A 186 6.71 10.04 -1.53
N GLN A 187 5.60 9.34 -1.75
CA GLN A 187 5.59 7.91 -2.03
C GLN A 187 4.44 7.57 -2.99
N LEU A 188 4.71 6.70 -3.97
CA LEU A 188 3.67 6.01 -4.73
C LEU A 188 3.82 4.52 -4.48
N SER A 189 2.71 3.83 -4.29
CA SER A 189 2.70 2.37 -4.17
C SER A 189 1.63 1.77 -5.07
N PHE A 190 1.97 0.68 -5.74
CA PHE A 190 1.11 -0.02 -6.68
C PHE A 190 1.04 -1.47 -6.29
N THR A 191 -0.12 -1.92 -5.84
CA THR A 191 -0.35 -3.28 -5.37
C THR A 191 -1.18 -4.05 -6.40
N ASN A 192 -0.62 -5.19 -6.84
CA ASN A 192 -1.13 -6.02 -7.91
C ASN A 192 -1.39 -5.17 -9.17
N HIS A 193 -2.61 -5.24 -9.70
CA HIS A 193 -3.02 -4.51 -10.91
C HIS A 193 -4.12 -3.48 -10.65
N ASN A 194 -4.63 -3.42 -9.42
CA ASN A 194 -5.90 -2.76 -9.18
C ASN A 194 -5.88 -1.80 -7.99
N GLN A 195 -4.77 -1.66 -7.28
CA GLN A 195 -4.63 -0.74 -6.17
C GLN A 195 -3.43 0.18 -6.37
N ALA A 196 -3.63 1.46 -6.07
CA ALA A 196 -2.55 2.41 -5.93
C ALA A 196 -2.76 3.26 -4.68
N ASN A 197 -1.69 3.64 -4.00
CA ASN A 197 -1.75 4.56 -2.87
C ASN A 197 -0.65 5.62 -3.04
N PHE A 198 -1.08 6.87 -2.97
CA PHE A 198 -0.24 8.05 -3.16
C PHE A 198 -0.14 8.82 -1.85
N GLN A 199 1.08 9.02 -1.39
CA GLN A 199 1.39 9.82 -0.22
C GLN A 199 2.00 11.14 -0.66
N LEU A 200 1.35 12.23 -0.27
CA LEU A 200 1.88 13.59 -0.29
C LEU A 200 2.26 13.99 1.14
N GLU A 201 2.62 15.25 1.34
CA GLU A 201 3.02 15.76 2.64
C GLU A 201 1.90 15.68 3.69
N GLU A 202 0.70 16.15 3.35
CA GLU A 202 -0.45 16.20 4.26
C GLU A 202 -1.59 15.29 3.83
N LEU A 203 -1.49 14.70 2.63
CA LEU A 203 -2.58 14.01 1.96
C LEU A 203 -2.19 12.58 1.59
N SER A 204 -3.06 11.62 1.88
CA SER A 204 -2.99 10.25 1.39
C SER A 204 -4.18 9.97 0.49
N ILE A 205 -3.95 9.38 -0.67
CA ILE A 205 -4.99 9.04 -1.65
C ILE A 205 -4.92 7.55 -1.98
N GLY A 206 -6.02 6.84 -1.76
CA GLY A 206 -6.15 5.45 -2.16
C GLY A 206 -6.99 5.30 -3.42
N ILE A 207 -6.45 4.59 -4.39
CA ILE A 207 -7.12 4.21 -5.63
C ILE A 207 -7.37 2.70 -5.62
N GLN A 208 -8.57 2.30 -6.03
CA GLN A 208 -8.87 0.90 -6.32
C GLN A 208 -9.74 0.80 -7.58
N ASN A 209 -9.38 -0.10 -8.51
CA ASN A 209 -10.08 -0.32 -9.77
C ASN A 209 -10.36 1.01 -10.51
N ASN A 210 -9.33 1.85 -10.67
CA ASN A 210 -9.40 3.20 -11.26
C ASN A 210 -10.28 4.23 -10.54
N GLN A 211 -10.73 3.95 -9.32
CA GLN A 211 -11.59 4.86 -8.57
C GLN A 211 -10.87 5.36 -7.33
N VAL A 212 -11.00 6.66 -7.06
CA VAL A 212 -10.58 7.23 -5.77
C VAL A 212 -11.44 6.60 -4.69
N ARG A 213 -10.84 5.71 -3.90
CA ARG A 213 -11.51 4.99 -2.81
C ARG A 213 -11.54 5.80 -1.55
N TYR A 214 -10.38 6.30 -1.15
CA TYR A 214 -10.24 7.10 0.05
C TYR A 214 -9.33 8.30 -0.20
N VAL A 215 -9.56 9.32 0.61
CA VAL A 215 -8.68 10.47 0.75
C VAL A 215 -8.59 10.77 2.23
N SER A 216 -7.39 10.99 2.75
CA SER A 216 -7.16 11.42 4.12
C SER A 216 -6.22 12.61 4.11
N LEU A 217 -6.70 13.75 4.61
CA LEU A 217 -5.93 14.95 4.86
C LEU A 217 -5.67 15.05 6.36
N ILE A 218 -4.39 15.03 6.73
CA ILE A 218 -3.93 15.30 8.10
C ILE A 218 -3.25 16.67 8.06
N PRO A 219 -3.91 17.75 8.50
CA PRO A 219 -3.27 19.05 8.61
C PRO A 219 -2.06 18.93 9.54
N SER A 220 -0.98 19.65 9.23
CA SER A 220 0.25 19.65 10.02
C SER A 220 0.06 19.99 11.52
N ASN A 221 -1.08 20.60 11.89
CA ASN A 221 -1.44 20.96 13.27
C ASN A 221 -2.50 20.05 13.93
N ALA A 222 -3.00 19.00 13.26
CA ALA A 222 -4.14 18.20 13.72
C ALA A 222 -3.92 16.69 13.52
N ILE A 223 -3.02 16.09 14.32
CA ILE A 223 -2.62 14.68 14.20
C ILE A 223 -3.77 13.69 14.52
N LEU A 224 -4.72 14.09 15.38
CA LEU A 224 -5.71 13.15 15.94
C LEU A 224 -7.02 13.03 15.17
N PHE A 225 -7.35 13.97 14.28
CA PHE A 225 -8.67 14.02 13.62
C PHE A 225 -8.57 14.39 12.15
N PRO A 226 -8.14 13.44 11.28
CA PRO A 226 -8.03 13.70 9.84
C PRO A 226 -9.37 14.08 9.24
N PHE A 227 -9.33 14.91 8.20
CA PHE A 227 -10.43 15.03 7.27
C PHE A 227 -10.34 13.90 6.26
N SER A 228 -11.38 13.09 6.13
CA SER A 228 -11.33 11.95 5.23
C SER A 228 -12.65 11.65 4.55
N CYS A 229 -12.56 10.85 3.50
CA CYS A 229 -13.67 10.13 2.89
C CYS A 229 -13.22 8.70 2.58
N GLY A 230 -14.17 7.77 2.46
CA GLY A 230 -13.93 6.44 1.90
C GLY A 230 -13.37 5.36 2.83
N PHE A 231 -12.96 5.67 4.06
CA PHE A 231 -12.52 4.65 5.03
C PHE A 231 -13.67 3.84 5.64
N TYR A 232 -14.78 4.50 5.99
CA TYR A 232 -15.90 3.87 6.69
C TYR A 232 -17.30 4.26 6.15
N ASP A 233 -17.39 5.11 5.11
CA ASP A 233 -18.55 5.92 4.67
C ASP A 233 -18.48 7.38 5.20
N PRO A 234 -18.76 8.43 4.39
CA PRO A 234 -19.17 8.40 2.98
C PRO A 234 -18.03 8.14 2.00
N LYS A 235 -18.39 7.52 0.87
CA LYS A 235 -17.51 7.32 -0.28
C LYS A 235 -16.95 8.66 -0.75
N CYS A 236 -15.69 8.67 -1.16
CA CYS A 236 -15.15 9.82 -1.86
C CYS A 236 -15.94 10.03 -3.17
N THR A 237 -16.46 11.25 -3.34
CA THR A 237 -17.17 11.65 -4.55
C THR A 237 -16.38 12.74 -5.27
N ASN A 238 -16.58 12.84 -6.58
CA ASN A 238 -15.96 13.85 -7.45
C ASN A 238 -14.43 13.85 -7.51
N GLY A 239 -13.79 12.74 -7.11
CA GLY A 239 -12.39 12.45 -7.37
C GLY A 239 -12.27 11.59 -8.62
N VAL A 240 -11.44 12.00 -9.58
CA VAL A 240 -11.16 11.27 -10.81
C VAL A 240 -9.69 10.93 -10.87
N TYR A 241 -9.39 9.67 -11.15
CA TYR A 241 -8.02 9.17 -11.29
C TYR A 241 -7.69 8.91 -12.76
N ASN A 242 -6.47 9.27 -13.16
CA ASN A 242 -5.90 8.96 -14.46
C ASN A 242 -4.66 8.08 -14.29
N SER A 243 -4.69 6.87 -14.86
CA SER A 243 -3.62 5.89 -14.75
C SER A 243 -2.38 6.21 -15.59
N ASN A 244 -2.49 7.13 -16.56
CA ASN A 244 -1.41 7.41 -17.50
C ASN A 244 -0.35 8.36 -16.93
N ASP A 245 -0.80 9.35 -16.16
CA ASP A 245 0.04 10.36 -15.48
C ASP A 245 -0.01 10.21 -13.94
N TYR A 246 -0.69 9.17 -13.47
CA TYR A 246 -1.01 8.95 -12.05
C TYR A 246 -1.65 10.16 -11.38
N SER A 247 -2.34 11.02 -12.14
CA SER A 247 -2.97 12.21 -11.60
C SER A 247 -4.30 11.91 -10.95
N VAL A 248 -4.64 12.73 -9.95
CA VAL A 248 -5.94 12.74 -9.30
C VAL A 248 -6.49 14.15 -9.36
N ILE A 249 -7.68 14.29 -9.93
CA ILE A 249 -8.41 15.55 -10.05
C ILE A 249 -9.55 15.53 -9.04
N PHE A 250 -9.60 16.57 -8.21
CA PHE A 250 -10.67 16.81 -7.25
C PHE A 250 -11.54 17.97 -7.72
N ASN A 251 -12.86 17.74 -7.77
CA ASN A 251 -13.82 18.78 -8.09
C ASN A 251 -14.87 18.87 -6.98
N ASN A 252 -14.62 19.71 -5.98
CA ASN A 252 -15.47 19.82 -4.80
C ASN A 252 -15.59 18.48 -4.07
N THR A 253 -14.46 17.78 -3.91
CA THR A 253 -14.42 16.50 -3.20
C THR A 253 -14.52 16.78 -1.72
N LYS A 254 -15.64 16.36 -1.13
CA LYS A 254 -15.99 16.59 0.26
C LYS A 254 -15.23 15.62 1.19
N LEU A 255 -14.51 16.16 2.16
CA LEU A 255 -13.89 15.42 3.25
C LEU A 255 -14.58 15.78 4.57
N HIS A 256 -14.67 14.81 5.47
CA HIS A 256 -15.32 14.97 6.77
C HIS A 256 -14.35 14.69 7.92
N SER A 257 -14.44 15.50 8.97
CA SER A 257 -13.83 15.27 10.27
C SER A 257 -14.91 15.34 11.33
N MET A 258 -14.91 14.38 12.26
CA MET A 258 -15.90 14.34 13.35
C MET A 258 -15.89 15.60 14.22
N MET A 259 -14.73 16.27 14.35
CA MET A 259 -14.56 17.44 15.22
C MET A 259 -14.69 18.77 14.48
N PHE A 260 -14.32 18.81 13.20
CA PHE A 260 -14.17 20.05 12.45
C PHE A 260 -15.17 20.19 11.30
N GLY A 261 -16.08 19.22 11.14
CA GLY A 261 -17.09 19.26 10.09
C GLY A 261 -16.53 18.91 8.72
N TYR A 262 -16.79 19.73 7.72
CA TYR A 262 -16.47 19.42 6.32
C TYR A 262 -15.50 20.41 5.72
N ILE A 263 -14.66 19.90 4.82
CA ILE A 263 -13.85 20.68 3.89
C ILE A 263 -14.00 20.10 2.48
N TYR A 264 -13.52 20.85 1.50
CA TYR A 264 -13.62 20.51 0.09
C TYR A 264 -12.27 20.67 -0.60
N LEU A 265 -11.91 19.66 -1.41
CA LEU A 265 -10.71 19.69 -2.25
C LEU A 265 -11.02 20.12 -3.69
N TYR A 266 -10.11 20.92 -4.25
CA TYR A 266 -10.16 21.41 -5.62
C TYR A 266 -8.80 21.37 -6.30
N GLY A 267 -8.79 20.99 -7.58
CA GLY A 267 -7.58 21.02 -8.39
C GLY A 267 -7.06 19.61 -8.65
N SER A 268 -5.74 19.45 -8.71
CA SER A 268 -5.13 18.17 -9.05
C SER A 268 -3.79 17.96 -8.36
N THR A 269 -3.34 16.71 -8.33
CA THR A 269 -1.98 16.26 -8.05
C THR A 269 -1.63 15.19 -9.09
N GLY A 270 -0.35 14.93 -9.35
CA GLY A 270 0.09 13.96 -10.36
C GLY A 270 1.61 13.93 -10.52
N LEU A 271 2.08 12.99 -11.35
CA LEU A 271 3.41 13.01 -11.96
C LEU A 271 3.26 13.61 -13.36
#